data_AF-A0A9P7GJZ7-F1
#
_entry.id   AF-A0A9P7GJZ7-F1
#
_cell.length_a   1.000
_cell.length_b   1.000
_cell.length_c   1.000
_cell.angle_alpha   90.00
_cell.angle_beta   90.00
_cell.angle_gamma   90.00
#
_symmetry.space_group_name_H-M   'P 1'
#
loop_
_entity.id
_entity.type
_entity.pdbx_description
1 polymer ?
#
loop_
_entity_poly.entity_id
_entity_poly.type
_entity_poly.pdbx_seq_one_letter_code
_entity_poly.pdbx_strand_id
1 'polypeptide(L)'
;MTLEVPFVVSAASTPSNAETRMAPTNIGRDQDLTQSIVKNWTLVFKANLDLKALDADQTVPQYIKDTLKKMDDYSIHQLLVDLTNADISNFLEKESFIDLPTSLLKVTFGAYVDDYIKNLRKPETRDHSIIHYLPSSKKPDTYAIPTLPPTDLNFQDLLFLATDSNTGEKEDNMLIYLQMTGNVPLPPDILKTSANWVVPAPPGQVEYDGTVALSKKIFLDGWLLPKLAPLNRATSFVVDGVEMSAWPIDHCSKMAFHAGFKDGEEPTKGPWIYDPSASSDTVNVYNYSYRSHDGEELRPWAYASMTHETNNTLKIPVGLNQNGKCIIEISGKTVTGADIKTALNHYNKARTASWSVEITMDGVDHGKLKIATNYTHKFEGDSSADEQAYPGDYEGLKGASAKIQDVLTKLSTGSTEKDMKEALEGSWAFVFAGAADFLFSEAAFN
;
A
#
# COMPACT_ATOMS: atom_id res chain seq x y z
N MET A 1 -18.43 -14.25 14.23
CA MET A 1 -17.85 -15.53 13.77
C MET A 1 -18.88 -16.62 14.00
N THR A 2 -19.26 -17.34 12.95
CA THR A 2 -20.24 -18.44 13.01
C THR A 2 -19.49 -19.73 12.76
N LEU A 3 -19.46 -20.65 13.73
CA LEU A 3 -18.77 -21.94 13.61
C LEU A 3 -19.81 -23.03 13.32
N GLU A 4 -19.74 -23.68 12.15
CA GLU A 4 -20.59 -24.83 11.83
C GLU A 4 -19.78 -26.13 11.98
N VAL A 5 -20.18 -26.98 12.93
CA VAL A 5 -19.56 -28.31 13.11
C VAL A 5 -20.67 -29.36 13.23
N PRO A 6 -20.73 -30.40 12.39
CA PRO A 6 -21.72 -31.45 12.59
C PRO A 6 -21.39 -32.25 13.86
N PHE A 7 -22.33 -32.31 14.81
CA PHE A 7 -22.22 -33.16 16.02
C PHE A 7 -23.32 -34.21 16.07
N VAL A 8 -22.96 -35.37 16.62
CA VAL A 8 -23.88 -36.46 16.95
C VAL A 8 -24.00 -36.50 18.47
N VAL A 9 -25.19 -36.17 19.00
CA VAL A 9 -25.46 -36.21 20.45
C VAL A 9 -26.12 -37.54 20.78
N SER A 10 -25.49 -38.34 21.65
CA SER A 10 -26.10 -39.54 22.25
C SER A 10 -26.15 -39.42 23.77
N ALA A 11 -27.24 -39.89 24.38
CA ALA A 11 -27.44 -39.88 25.83
C ALA A 11 -27.00 -41.21 26.47
N ALA A 12 -25.73 -41.24 26.91
CA ALA A 12 -25.06 -42.14 27.87
C ALA A 12 -24.87 -43.65 27.61
N SER A 13 -23.59 -44.05 27.74
CA SER A 13 -23.13 -45.20 28.55
C SER A 13 -21.69 -44.96 29.08
N THR A 14 -21.28 -45.59 30.19
CA THR A 14 -19.86 -45.83 30.57
C THR A 14 -19.77 -47.16 31.36
N PRO A 15 -18.60 -47.82 31.49
CA PRO A 15 -17.48 -47.99 30.53
C PRO A 15 -16.96 -49.46 30.49
N SER A 16 -16.01 -49.79 29.59
CA SER A 16 -15.11 -50.94 29.78
C SER A 16 -13.67 -50.49 30.08
N ASN A 17 -13.26 -50.74 31.32
CA ASN A 17 -11.89 -50.89 31.88
C ASN A 17 -10.95 -49.66 31.97
N ALA A 18 -10.93 -49.00 33.13
CA ALA A 18 -9.83 -49.04 34.12
C ALA A 18 -10.25 -48.30 35.40
N GLU A 19 -9.82 -48.80 36.54
CA GLU A 19 -10.33 -48.52 37.89
C GLU A 19 -10.26 -47.04 38.33
N THR A 20 -11.38 -46.49 38.81
CA THR A 20 -11.53 -45.81 40.12
C THR A 20 -13.03 -45.62 40.40
N ARG A 21 -13.50 -46.18 41.53
CA ARG A 21 -14.92 -46.23 41.93
C ARG A 21 -15.42 -44.88 42.45
N MET A 22 -16.54 -44.40 41.90
CA MET A 22 -17.61 -43.77 42.70
C MET A 22 -18.96 -44.34 42.21
N ALA A 23 -19.75 -44.85 43.15
CA ALA A 23 -20.98 -45.59 42.87
C ALA A 23 -22.13 -44.67 42.42
N PRO A 24 -22.95 -45.06 41.43
CA PRO A 24 -24.15 -44.32 41.03
C PRO A 24 -25.41 -44.85 41.72
N THR A 25 -26.33 -43.94 42.03
CA THR A 25 -27.70 -44.22 42.46
C THR A 25 -28.55 -44.62 41.25
N ASN A 26 -29.23 -45.77 41.35
CA ASN A 26 -30.10 -46.37 40.34
C ASN A 26 -31.23 -45.45 39.85
N ILE A 27 -31.34 -45.26 38.52
CA ILE A 27 -32.59 -44.94 37.81
C ILE A 27 -32.66 -45.83 36.56
N GLY A 28 -33.85 -46.37 36.28
CA GLY A 28 -34.14 -47.57 35.48
C GLY A 28 -33.70 -47.57 34.02
N ARG A 29 -33.48 -48.80 33.54
CA ARG A 29 -33.21 -49.20 32.15
C ARG A 29 -34.51 -49.26 31.34
N ASP A 30 -34.35 -49.19 30.03
CA ASP A 30 -35.35 -49.18 28.93
C ASP A 30 -35.84 -47.80 28.47
N GLN A 31 -34.91 -47.00 27.95
CA GLN A 31 -35.24 -46.07 26.87
C GLN A 31 -34.38 -46.40 25.65
N ASP A 32 -35.04 -46.65 24.51
CA ASP A 32 -34.41 -46.72 23.20
C ASP A 32 -33.51 -45.50 23.02
N LEU A 33 -32.21 -45.74 22.85
CA LEU A 33 -31.21 -44.73 22.54
C LEU A 33 -31.52 -44.13 21.17
N THR A 34 -32.34 -43.08 21.15
CA THR A 34 -32.59 -42.28 19.96
C THR A 34 -31.39 -41.39 19.71
N GLN A 35 -30.45 -41.90 18.92
CA GLN A 35 -29.38 -41.11 18.34
C GLN A 35 -30.01 -39.96 17.55
N SER A 36 -29.85 -38.74 18.06
CA SER A 36 -30.43 -37.56 17.46
C SER A 36 -29.33 -36.82 16.71
N ILE A 37 -29.47 -36.75 15.38
CA ILE A 37 -28.58 -35.94 14.55
C ILE A 37 -29.08 -34.50 14.64
N VAL A 38 -28.24 -33.63 15.19
CA VAL A 38 -28.51 -32.19 15.23
C VAL A 38 -27.99 -31.60 13.93
N LYS A 39 -28.89 -31.15 13.05
CA LYS A 39 -28.54 -30.55 11.75
C LYS A 39 -28.81 -29.06 11.76
N ASN A 40 -28.03 -28.33 10.96
CA ASN A 40 -28.21 -26.89 10.70
C ASN A 40 -28.29 -26.06 11.99
N TRP A 41 -27.61 -26.49 13.05
CA TRP A 41 -27.56 -25.73 14.29
C TRP A 41 -26.49 -24.63 14.16
N THR A 42 -26.74 -23.53 14.84
CA THR A 42 -25.82 -22.40 14.94
C THR A 42 -25.71 -22.00 16.40
N LEU A 43 -24.50 -21.94 16.93
CA LEU A 43 -24.24 -21.39 18.26
C LEU A 43 -23.41 -20.13 18.09
N VAL A 44 -23.91 -19.03 18.63
CA VAL A 44 -23.23 -17.75 18.64
C VAL A 44 -22.87 -17.41 20.07
N PHE A 45 -21.60 -17.20 20.34
CA PHE A 45 -21.10 -16.82 21.66
C PHE A 45 -20.00 -15.77 21.52
N LYS A 46 -19.68 -15.10 22.63
CA LYS A 46 -18.61 -14.10 22.67
C LYS A 46 -17.30 -14.76 23.07
N ALA A 47 -16.24 -14.43 22.35
CA ALA A 47 -14.87 -14.77 22.70
C ALA A 47 -14.01 -13.51 22.55
N ASN A 48 -12.95 -13.44 23.33
CA ASN A 48 -11.98 -12.36 23.19
C ASN A 48 -11.05 -12.67 22.02
N LEU A 49 -10.59 -11.63 21.35
CA LEU A 49 -9.44 -11.73 20.46
C LEU A 49 -8.20 -11.35 21.25
N ASP A 50 -7.10 -12.06 21.04
CA ASP A 50 -5.84 -11.80 21.72
C ASP A 50 -4.68 -11.86 20.74
N LEU A 51 -3.74 -10.94 20.90
CA LEU A 51 -2.51 -10.87 20.13
C LEU A 51 -1.36 -11.35 21.00
N LYS A 52 -0.92 -12.58 20.79
CA LYS A 52 0.12 -13.22 21.60
C LYS A 52 1.40 -13.41 20.82
N ALA A 53 2.55 -13.20 21.47
CA ALA A 53 3.82 -13.66 20.90
C ALA A 53 3.80 -15.18 20.78
N LEU A 54 4.37 -15.70 19.70
CA LEU A 54 4.52 -17.13 19.48
C LEU A 54 5.41 -17.73 20.59
N ASP A 55 4.93 -18.80 21.23
CA ASP A 55 5.69 -19.49 22.26
C ASP A 55 6.93 -20.17 21.65
N ALA A 56 8.01 -20.33 22.43
CA ALA A 56 9.29 -20.83 21.93
C ALA A 56 9.24 -22.29 21.42
N ASP A 57 8.23 -23.06 21.85
CA ASP A 57 7.98 -24.44 21.47
C ASP A 57 7.05 -24.58 20.25
N GLN A 58 6.38 -23.51 19.84
CA GLN A 58 5.50 -23.51 18.68
C GLN A 58 6.29 -23.33 17.38
N THR A 59 6.00 -24.17 16.39
CA THR A 59 6.64 -24.09 15.08
C THR A 59 5.93 -23.07 14.19
N VAL A 60 6.66 -22.06 13.71
CA VAL A 60 6.16 -21.17 12.65
C VAL A 60 5.82 -21.99 11.39
N PRO A 61 4.64 -21.79 10.79
CA PRO A 61 4.26 -22.45 9.54
C PRO A 61 5.27 -22.25 8.40
N GLN A 62 5.42 -23.24 7.52
CA GLN A 62 6.45 -23.25 6.49
C GLN A 62 6.31 -22.11 5.47
N TYR A 63 5.09 -21.77 5.05
CA TYR A 63 4.87 -20.68 4.09
C TYR A 63 5.32 -19.31 4.63
N ILE A 64 5.21 -19.07 5.95
CA ILE A 64 5.73 -17.86 6.60
C ILE A 64 7.26 -17.87 6.57
N LYS A 65 7.89 -19.01 6.88
CA LYS A 65 9.35 -19.18 6.81
C LYS A 65 9.88 -18.91 5.40
N ASP A 66 9.20 -19.45 4.38
CA ASP A 66 9.57 -19.28 2.98
C ASP A 66 9.45 -17.81 2.54
N THR A 67 8.46 -17.09 3.08
CA THR A 67 8.24 -15.66 2.78
C THR A 67 9.28 -14.76 3.47
N LEU A 68 9.52 -14.95 4.77
CA LEU A 68 10.41 -14.09 5.56
C LEU A 68 11.90 -14.37 5.35
N LYS A 69 12.27 -15.58 4.89
CA LYS A 69 13.63 -16.06 4.57
C LYS A 69 14.65 -16.08 5.74
N LYS A 70 14.58 -15.15 6.71
CA LYS A 70 15.48 -15.03 7.88
C LYS A 70 14.67 -14.91 9.18
N MET A 71 14.18 -16.04 9.69
CA MET A 71 13.28 -16.07 10.84
C MET A 71 13.84 -15.46 12.12
N ASP A 72 15.15 -15.59 12.37
CA ASP A 72 15.78 -15.11 13.61
C ASP A 72 15.65 -13.59 13.81
N ASP A 73 15.45 -12.87 12.71
CA ASP A 73 15.32 -11.43 12.68
C ASP A 73 13.90 -10.93 12.96
N TYR A 74 12.94 -11.85 13.08
CA TYR A 74 11.55 -11.53 13.37
C TYR A 74 11.10 -12.09 14.73
N SER A 75 10.19 -11.37 15.37
CA SER A 75 9.32 -11.89 16.41
C SER A 75 7.96 -12.15 15.76
N ILE A 76 7.39 -13.34 15.92
CA ILE A 76 6.10 -13.67 15.33
C ILE A 76 5.03 -13.57 16.42
N HIS A 77 3.95 -12.86 16.13
CA HIS A 77 2.74 -12.81 16.95
C HIS A 77 1.61 -13.57 16.26
N GLN A 78 0.63 -14.02 17.03
CA GLN A 78 -0.58 -14.69 16.58
C GLN A 78 -1.77 -13.89 17.08
N LEU A 79 -2.62 -13.44 16.16
CA LEU A 79 -3.99 -13.06 16.51
C LEU A 79 -4.81 -14.35 16.59
N LEU A 80 -5.39 -14.62 17.75
CA LEU A 80 -6.17 -15.81 17.99
C LEU A 80 -7.49 -15.50 18.69
N VAL A 81 -8.45 -16.39 18.53
CA VAL A 81 -9.66 -16.43 19.33
C VAL A 81 -9.31 -17.04 20.69
N ASP A 82 -9.27 -16.20 21.73
CA ASP A 82 -8.99 -16.66 23.09
C ASP A 82 -10.23 -17.30 23.70
N LEU A 83 -10.27 -18.63 23.59
CA LEU A 83 -11.34 -19.44 24.15
C LEU A 83 -11.19 -19.66 25.66
N THR A 84 -10.09 -19.23 26.30
CA THR A 84 -9.82 -19.48 27.74
C THR A 84 -10.95 -18.94 28.62
N ASN A 85 -11.44 -17.76 28.27
CA ASN A 85 -12.51 -17.06 28.97
C ASN A 85 -13.86 -17.11 28.23
N ALA A 86 -13.98 -17.93 27.17
CA ALA A 86 -15.24 -18.04 26.44
C ALA A 86 -16.33 -18.58 27.35
N ASP A 87 -17.37 -17.78 27.55
CA ASP A 87 -18.52 -18.11 28.38
C ASP A 87 -19.67 -18.59 27.51
N ILE A 88 -19.62 -19.88 27.19
CA ILE A 88 -20.61 -20.55 26.35
C ILE A 88 -21.94 -20.71 27.09
N SER A 89 -21.89 -20.75 28.42
CA SER A 89 -23.10 -20.82 29.24
C SER A 89 -23.98 -19.58 29.05
N ASN A 90 -23.38 -18.48 28.58
CA ASN A 90 -24.03 -17.23 28.19
C ASN A 90 -23.96 -16.97 26.67
N PHE A 91 -24.24 -17.99 25.86
CA PHE A 91 -24.37 -17.82 24.41
C PHE A 91 -25.51 -16.85 24.03
N LEU A 92 -25.40 -16.25 22.84
CA LEU A 92 -26.37 -15.31 22.31
C LEU A 92 -27.58 -16.05 21.74
N GLU A 93 -28.57 -16.31 22.60
CA GLU A 93 -29.76 -17.11 22.27
C GLU A 93 -30.51 -16.58 21.04
N LYS A 94 -30.62 -15.26 20.88
CA LYS A 94 -31.32 -14.63 19.73
C LYS A 94 -30.62 -14.85 18.39
N GLU A 95 -29.32 -15.07 18.41
CA GLU A 95 -28.48 -15.25 17.21
C GLU A 95 -28.14 -16.72 16.97
N SER A 96 -28.39 -17.55 17.99
CA SER A 96 -28.19 -19.00 17.92
C SER A 96 -29.45 -19.69 17.45
N PHE A 97 -29.28 -20.75 16.68
CA PHE A 97 -30.35 -21.63 16.26
C PHE A 97 -30.04 -23.06 16.70
N ILE A 98 -30.72 -23.53 17.74
CA ILE A 98 -30.54 -24.88 18.28
C ILE A 98 -31.92 -25.54 18.36
N ASP A 99 -32.30 -26.21 17.28
CA ASP A 99 -33.56 -26.95 17.22
C ASP A 99 -33.37 -28.36 17.82
N LEU A 100 -33.66 -28.47 19.13
CA LEU A 100 -33.59 -29.72 19.87
C LEU A 100 -34.95 -30.04 20.49
N PRO A 101 -35.50 -31.26 20.26
CA PRO A 101 -36.89 -31.58 20.55
C PRO A 101 -37.19 -31.76 22.05
N THR A 102 -36.16 -31.90 22.90
CA THR A 102 -36.35 -32.12 24.34
C THR A 102 -35.38 -31.29 25.18
N SER A 103 -35.81 -30.91 26.39
CA SER A 103 -34.94 -30.21 27.36
C SER A 103 -33.71 -31.03 27.75
N LEU A 104 -33.83 -32.37 27.79
CA LEU A 104 -32.70 -33.26 28.07
C LEU A 104 -31.63 -33.18 26.98
N LEU A 105 -32.03 -33.16 25.71
CA LEU A 105 -31.10 -33.00 24.58
C LEU A 105 -30.44 -31.62 24.60
N LYS A 106 -31.16 -30.55 24.98
CA LYS A 106 -30.57 -29.20 25.13
C LYS A 106 -29.48 -29.17 26.20
N VAL A 107 -29.73 -29.75 27.37
CA VAL A 107 -28.72 -29.85 28.45
C VAL A 107 -27.51 -30.69 28.01
N THR A 108 -27.78 -31.82 27.34
CA THR A 108 -26.73 -32.72 26.85
C THR A 108 -25.88 -32.06 25.77
N PHE A 109 -26.51 -31.34 24.83
CA PHE A 109 -25.83 -30.56 23.80
C PHE A 109 -24.91 -29.50 24.41
N GLY A 110 -25.41 -28.74 25.40
CA GLY A 110 -24.58 -27.76 26.13
C GLY A 110 -23.34 -28.39 26.75
N ALA A 111 -23.47 -29.56 27.39
CA ALA A 111 -22.33 -30.29 27.95
C ALA A 111 -21.31 -30.74 26.89
N TYR A 112 -21.75 -31.18 25.71
CA TYR A 112 -20.86 -31.55 24.61
C TYR A 112 -20.15 -30.34 24.00
N VAL A 113 -20.84 -29.21 23.84
CA VAL A 113 -20.23 -27.96 23.37
C VAL A 113 -19.16 -27.48 24.37
N ASP A 114 -19.46 -27.53 25.67
CA ASP A 114 -18.50 -27.20 26.72
C ASP A 114 -17.26 -28.10 26.67
N ASP A 115 -17.44 -29.41 26.48
CA ASP A 115 -16.31 -30.35 26.35
C ASP A 115 -15.51 -30.10 25.07
N TYR A 116 -16.19 -29.84 23.95
CA TYR A 116 -15.56 -29.47 22.68
C TYR A 116 -14.69 -28.21 22.83
N ILE A 117 -15.20 -27.15 23.45
CA ILE A 117 -14.42 -25.93 23.63
C ILE A 117 -13.30 -26.11 24.66
N LYS A 118 -13.50 -26.92 25.71
CA LYS A 118 -12.38 -27.34 26.59
C LYS A 118 -11.28 -28.06 25.81
N ASN A 119 -11.64 -28.88 24.84
CA ASN A 119 -10.67 -29.51 23.95
C ASN A 119 -10.00 -28.51 23.02
N LEU A 120 -10.70 -27.49 22.50
CA LEU A 120 -10.10 -26.40 21.70
C LEU A 120 -9.19 -25.46 22.51
N ARG A 121 -9.33 -25.40 23.84
CA ARG A 121 -8.44 -24.63 24.72
C ARG A 121 -7.06 -25.28 24.90
N LYS A 122 -6.90 -26.55 24.54
CA LYS A 122 -5.66 -27.29 24.75
C LYS A 122 -4.56 -26.81 23.81
N PRO A 123 -3.29 -26.77 24.23
CA PRO A 123 -2.18 -26.34 23.37
C PRO A 123 -2.11 -27.09 22.03
N GLU A 124 -2.44 -28.39 22.03
CA GLU A 124 -2.32 -29.24 20.83
C GLU A 124 -3.37 -28.93 19.75
N THR A 125 -4.44 -28.21 20.09
CA THR A 125 -5.56 -27.87 19.20
C THR A 125 -5.66 -26.35 18.95
N ARG A 126 -4.74 -25.56 19.53
CA ARG A 126 -4.71 -24.09 19.39
C ARG A 126 -4.59 -23.61 17.96
N ASP A 127 -4.02 -24.41 17.06
CA ASP A 127 -3.87 -24.01 15.66
C ASP A 127 -5.21 -23.64 15.01
N HIS A 128 -6.31 -24.25 15.47
CA HIS A 128 -7.66 -23.97 14.98
C HIS A 128 -8.25 -22.63 15.45
N SER A 129 -7.65 -21.97 16.44
CA SER A 129 -8.11 -20.66 16.92
C SER A 129 -7.28 -19.49 16.39
N ILE A 130 -6.21 -19.77 15.62
CA ILE A 130 -5.34 -18.74 15.06
C ILE A 130 -6.00 -18.14 13.81
N ILE A 131 -6.24 -16.84 13.86
CA ILE A 131 -6.78 -16.06 12.75
C ILE A 131 -5.63 -15.62 11.84
N HIS A 132 -4.60 -14.97 12.40
CA HIS A 132 -3.47 -14.44 11.63
C HIS A 132 -2.14 -14.56 12.39
N TYR A 133 -1.05 -14.60 11.64
CA TYR A 133 0.31 -14.41 12.12
C TYR A 133 0.85 -13.05 11.69
N LEU A 134 1.52 -12.37 12.61
CA LEU A 134 2.03 -11.01 12.45
C LEU A 134 3.51 -10.94 12.84
N PRO A 135 4.44 -10.88 11.88
CA PRO A 135 5.86 -10.68 12.17
C PRO A 135 6.13 -9.23 12.55
N SER A 136 7.02 -9.01 13.53
CA SER A 136 7.71 -7.73 13.76
C SER A 136 9.22 -7.90 13.65
N SER A 137 9.89 -6.97 12.98
CA SER A 137 11.34 -6.99 12.77
C SER A 137 12.09 -6.50 14.00
N LYS A 138 13.13 -7.25 14.36
CA LYS A 138 14.09 -6.90 15.42
C LYS A 138 15.23 -6.01 14.90
N LYS A 139 15.42 -5.92 13.57
CA LYS A 139 16.58 -5.25 12.92
C LYS A 139 16.20 -4.47 11.65
N PRO A 140 15.28 -3.51 11.73
CA PRO A 140 14.67 -2.88 10.55
C PRO A 140 15.68 -2.29 9.54
N ASP A 141 16.82 -1.80 9.99
CA ASP A 141 17.81 -1.08 9.16
C ASP A 141 18.62 -1.97 8.19
N THR A 142 18.43 -3.28 8.22
CA THR A 142 19.27 -4.24 7.47
C THR A 142 18.58 -4.93 6.29
N TYR A 143 17.33 -4.59 5.97
CA TYR A 143 16.54 -5.30 4.95
C TYR A 143 16.32 -4.49 3.68
N ALA A 144 16.52 -5.17 2.54
CA ALA A 144 16.12 -4.68 1.23
C ALA A 144 14.64 -5.01 0.92
N ILE A 145 14.10 -6.09 1.49
CA ILE A 145 12.71 -6.51 1.33
C ILE A 145 12.23 -7.15 2.65
N PRO A 146 11.05 -6.78 3.11
CA PRO A 146 10.22 -5.69 2.58
C PRO A 146 10.79 -4.32 2.99
N THR A 147 10.53 -3.30 2.17
CA THR A 147 11.16 -1.97 2.31
C THR A 147 10.87 -1.31 3.66
N LEU A 148 9.77 -1.68 4.31
CA LEU A 148 9.29 -1.08 5.56
C LEU A 148 8.72 -2.16 6.49
N PRO A 149 9.57 -2.97 7.15
CA PRO A 149 9.07 -4.01 8.04
C PRO A 149 8.48 -3.38 9.32
N PRO A 150 7.37 -3.92 9.84
CA PRO A 150 6.79 -3.46 11.09
C PRO A 150 7.75 -3.77 12.24
N THR A 151 7.96 -2.84 13.15
CA THR A 151 8.80 -2.96 14.34
C THR A 151 7.99 -3.02 15.63
N ASP A 152 6.75 -2.55 15.57
CA ASP A 152 5.80 -2.59 16.68
C ASP A 152 4.39 -2.87 16.13
N LEU A 153 3.57 -3.57 16.90
CA LEU A 153 2.30 -4.13 16.45
C LEU A 153 1.23 -4.00 17.52
N ASN A 154 0.04 -3.55 17.14
CA ASN A 154 -1.15 -3.61 17.98
C ASN A 154 -2.35 -4.07 17.16
N PHE A 155 -3.39 -4.49 17.87
CA PHE A 155 -4.65 -4.93 17.31
C PHE A 155 -5.81 -4.18 17.95
N GLN A 156 -6.83 -3.85 17.16
CA GLN A 156 -8.06 -3.23 17.63
C GLN A 156 -9.25 -3.76 16.83
N ASP A 157 -10.34 -4.10 17.51
CA ASP A 157 -11.66 -4.20 16.90
C ASP A 157 -12.31 -2.81 16.83
N LEU A 158 -12.76 -2.40 15.65
CA LEU A 158 -13.40 -1.11 15.46
C LEU A 158 -14.78 -1.28 14.84
N LEU A 159 -15.79 -0.69 15.48
CA LEU A 159 -17.14 -0.67 14.94
C LEU A 159 -17.20 0.27 13.74
N PHE A 160 -17.80 -0.19 12.65
CA PHE A 160 -18.07 0.68 11.50
C PHE A 160 -19.26 1.60 11.79
N LEU A 161 -19.03 2.90 11.70
CA LEU A 161 -20.04 3.92 11.96
C LEU A 161 -20.20 4.81 10.72
N ALA A 162 -21.28 4.58 9.95
CA ALA A 162 -21.61 5.45 8.83
C ALA A 162 -21.98 6.88 9.27
N THR A 163 -22.54 7.03 10.47
CA THR A 163 -22.86 8.32 11.11
C THR A 163 -22.64 8.21 12.62
N ASP A 164 -22.47 9.35 13.30
CA ASP A 164 -22.33 9.42 14.77
C ASP A 164 -23.54 8.85 15.54
N SER A 165 -24.68 8.69 14.85
CA SER A 165 -25.91 8.14 15.40
C SER A 165 -26.09 6.63 15.16
N ASN A 166 -25.23 6.02 14.33
CA ASN A 166 -25.32 4.59 14.05
C ASN A 166 -24.69 3.81 15.21
N THR A 167 -25.24 2.64 15.57
CA THR A 167 -24.72 1.79 16.67
C THR A 167 -23.76 0.71 16.18
N GLY A 168 -23.39 0.78 14.90
CA GLY A 168 -22.58 -0.22 14.19
C GLY A 168 -23.44 -1.33 13.59
N GLU A 169 -23.44 -1.44 12.27
CA GLU A 169 -23.95 -2.64 11.60
C GLU A 169 -22.88 -3.74 11.69
N LYS A 170 -23.29 -4.97 12.03
CA LYS A 170 -22.33 -6.03 12.41
C LYS A 170 -21.41 -6.49 11.28
N GLU A 171 -21.85 -6.30 10.04
CA GLU A 171 -21.20 -6.86 8.85
C GLU A 171 -20.00 -6.04 8.39
N ASP A 172 -19.94 -4.76 8.76
CA ASP A 172 -18.87 -3.85 8.33
C ASP A 172 -17.78 -3.61 9.39
N ASN A 173 -17.89 -4.26 10.55
CA ASN A 173 -16.93 -4.08 11.64
C ASN A 173 -15.51 -4.50 11.23
N MET A 174 -14.52 -3.73 11.63
CA MET A 174 -13.15 -3.90 11.17
C MET A 174 -12.26 -4.55 12.22
N LEU A 175 -11.40 -5.45 11.76
CA LEU A 175 -10.20 -5.89 12.47
C LEU A 175 -9.03 -5.02 12.02
N ILE A 176 -8.56 -4.13 12.88
CA ILE A 176 -7.49 -3.19 12.54
C ILE A 176 -6.16 -3.70 13.09
N TYR A 177 -5.21 -3.85 12.18
CA TYR A 177 -3.81 -4.15 12.48
C TYR A 177 -3.02 -2.85 12.43
N LEU A 178 -2.56 -2.40 13.59
CA LEU A 178 -1.74 -1.20 13.73
C LEU A 178 -0.27 -1.59 13.70
N GLN A 179 0.45 -1.08 12.72
CA GLN A 179 1.85 -1.42 12.48
C GLN A 179 2.71 -0.16 12.45
N MET A 180 3.71 -0.09 13.32
CA MET A 180 4.73 0.97 13.29
C MET A 180 5.98 0.47 12.60
N THR A 181 6.72 1.37 11.95
CA THR A 181 7.99 1.03 11.27
C THR A 181 9.12 1.91 11.79
N GLY A 182 10.38 1.51 11.54
CA GLY A 182 11.55 2.32 11.89
C GLY A 182 11.77 2.52 13.40
N ASN A 183 11.37 1.54 14.22
CA ASN A 183 11.46 1.58 15.69
C ASN A 183 10.68 2.74 16.33
N VAL A 184 9.67 3.26 15.64
CA VAL A 184 8.74 4.22 16.22
C VAL A 184 7.79 3.46 17.15
N PRO A 185 7.64 3.87 18.42
CA PRO A 185 6.72 3.19 19.33
C PRO A 185 5.27 3.40 18.91
N LEU A 186 4.40 2.46 19.26
CA LEU A 186 2.96 2.63 19.12
C LEU A 186 2.46 3.91 19.83
N PRO A 187 1.49 4.62 19.24
CA PRO A 187 0.83 5.72 19.93
C PRO A 187 0.08 5.19 21.17
N PRO A 188 0.00 6.00 22.25
CA PRO A 188 -0.68 5.58 23.48
C PRO A 188 -2.20 5.49 23.31
N ASP A 189 -2.75 6.22 22.35
CA ASP A 189 -4.18 6.24 22.05
C ASP A 189 -4.52 5.20 20.97
N ILE A 190 -5.64 4.50 21.17
CA ILE A 190 -6.26 3.68 20.13
C ILE A 190 -6.82 4.56 19.00
N LEU A 191 -7.02 3.97 17.82
CA LEU A 191 -7.65 4.70 16.72
C LEU A 191 -9.09 5.05 17.09
N LYS A 192 -9.47 6.28 16.73
CA LYS A 192 -10.85 6.76 16.84
C LYS A 192 -11.69 6.15 15.71
N THR A 193 -13.01 6.20 15.87
CA THR A 193 -14.00 5.78 14.86
C THR A 193 -13.89 6.51 13.52
N SER A 194 -13.16 7.64 13.45
CA SER A 194 -12.77 8.28 12.19
C SER A 194 -11.86 7.40 11.31
N ALA A 195 -11.38 6.26 11.82
CA ALA A 195 -10.61 5.26 11.09
C ALA A 195 -11.50 4.23 10.36
N ASN A 196 -12.74 4.60 9.98
CA ASN A 196 -13.62 3.82 9.09
C ASN A 196 -13.07 3.82 7.66
N TRP A 197 -11.99 3.07 7.44
CA TRP A 197 -11.27 3.01 6.18
C TRP A 197 -11.81 1.93 5.24
N VAL A 198 -12.64 1.01 5.74
CA VAL A 198 -13.45 0.13 4.91
C VAL A 198 -14.74 0.88 4.62
N VAL A 199 -14.96 1.22 3.35
CA VAL A 199 -16.20 1.87 2.89
C VAL A 199 -16.98 0.84 2.09
N PRO A 200 -18.20 0.46 2.52
CA PRO A 200 -19.04 -0.47 1.77
C PRO A 200 -19.22 0.02 0.34
N ALA A 201 -19.04 -0.87 -0.63
CA ALA A 201 -19.15 -0.52 -2.03
C ALA A 201 -20.62 -0.15 -2.36
N PRO A 202 -20.85 0.90 -3.16
CA PRO A 202 -22.18 1.15 -3.73
C PRO A 202 -22.67 -0.07 -4.52
N PRO A 203 -24.00 -0.31 -4.59
CA PRO A 203 -24.54 -1.45 -5.34
C PRO A 203 -24.01 -1.51 -6.78
N GLY A 204 -23.41 -2.65 -7.15
CA GLY A 204 -22.86 -2.90 -8.49
C GLY A 204 -21.41 -2.45 -8.70
N GLN A 205 -20.71 -2.00 -7.65
CA GLN A 205 -19.26 -1.78 -7.66
C GLN A 205 -18.52 -2.96 -7.03
N VAL A 206 -17.20 -3.01 -7.26
CA VAL A 206 -16.33 -4.02 -6.65
C VAL A 206 -16.23 -3.75 -5.15
N GLU A 207 -16.52 -4.77 -4.36
CA GLU A 207 -16.37 -4.76 -2.90
C GLU A 207 -14.97 -5.23 -2.54
N TYR A 208 -14.36 -4.59 -1.54
CA TYR A 208 -13.04 -4.96 -1.04
C TYR A 208 -13.17 -5.58 0.34
N ASP A 209 -12.42 -6.66 0.61
CA ASP A 209 -12.40 -7.36 1.89
C ASP A 209 -11.75 -6.51 3.01
N GLY A 210 -11.02 -5.46 2.63
CA GLY A 210 -10.36 -4.56 3.58
C GLY A 210 -9.58 -3.43 2.91
N THR A 211 -8.94 -2.62 3.74
CA THR A 211 -8.13 -1.46 3.33
C THR A 211 -6.76 -1.49 3.99
N VAL A 212 -5.72 -1.26 3.20
CA VAL A 212 -4.37 -0.99 3.69
C VAL A 212 -4.14 0.52 3.62
N ALA A 213 -3.81 1.14 4.75
CA ALA A 213 -3.53 2.57 4.84
C ALA A 213 -2.08 2.80 5.25
N LEU A 214 -1.40 3.72 4.55
CA LEU A 214 -0.03 4.11 4.90
C LEU A 214 0.04 5.59 5.27
N SER A 215 0.81 5.90 6.30
CA SER A 215 1.00 7.31 6.66
C SER A 215 1.72 8.06 5.54
N LYS A 216 1.27 9.29 5.27
CA LYS A 216 1.93 10.24 4.36
C LYS A 216 3.44 10.32 4.63
N LYS A 217 3.84 10.40 5.90
CA LYS A 217 5.24 10.53 6.28
C LYS A 217 6.08 9.33 5.84
N ILE A 218 5.56 8.11 5.98
CA ILE A 218 6.28 6.88 5.63
C ILE A 218 6.25 6.67 4.12
N PHE A 219 5.06 6.64 3.53
CA PHE A 219 4.89 6.28 2.13
C PHE A 219 5.24 7.43 1.20
N LEU A 220 4.60 8.58 1.37
CA LEU A 220 4.77 9.69 0.44
C LEU A 220 6.13 10.38 0.63
N ASP A 221 6.36 10.92 1.82
CA ASP A 221 7.54 11.76 2.09
C ASP A 221 8.81 10.91 2.22
N GLY A 222 8.72 9.76 2.89
CA GLY A 222 9.85 8.89 3.19
C GLY A 222 10.25 7.97 2.03
N TRP A 223 9.32 7.63 1.14
CA TRP A 223 9.56 6.60 0.12
C TRP A 223 9.26 7.07 -1.32
N LEU A 224 8.04 7.51 -1.63
CA LEU A 224 7.61 7.81 -3.00
C LEU A 224 8.30 9.05 -3.58
N LEU A 225 8.28 10.20 -2.87
CA LEU A 225 8.89 11.44 -3.37
C LEU A 225 10.40 11.29 -3.61
N PRO A 226 11.19 10.68 -2.68
CA PRO A 226 12.60 10.39 -2.93
C PRO A 226 12.82 9.48 -4.15
N LYS A 227 11.97 8.45 -4.34
CA LYS A 227 12.07 7.54 -5.48
C LYS A 227 11.70 8.20 -6.81
N LEU A 228 10.84 9.22 -6.78
CA LEU A 228 10.51 10.04 -7.94
C LEU A 228 11.50 11.18 -8.18
N ALA A 229 12.40 11.49 -7.26
CA ALA A 229 13.36 12.57 -7.43
C ALA A 229 14.32 12.39 -8.63
N PRO A 230 14.83 11.17 -8.94
CA PRO A 230 15.65 10.95 -10.12
C PRO A 230 14.95 11.31 -11.44
N LEU A 231 13.62 11.22 -11.50
CA LEU A 231 12.84 11.63 -12.67
C LEU A 231 12.99 13.13 -12.95
N ASN A 232 13.01 13.95 -11.90
CA ASN A 232 13.24 15.39 -12.03
C ASN A 232 14.64 15.69 -12.56
N ARG A 233 15.66 14.99 -12.03
CA ARG A 233 17.03 15.10 -12.56
C ARG A 233 17.09 14.70 -14.03
N ALA A 234 16.49 13.58 -14.41
CA ALA A 234 16.54 13.11 -15.79
C ALA A 234 15.77 14.04 -16.76
N THR A 235 14.78 14.79 -16.30
CA THR A 235 13.96 15.67 -17.16
C THR A 235 14.46 17.12 -17.20
N SER A 236 15.50 17.43 -16.42
CA SER A 236 16.16 18.73 -16.37
C SER A 236 17.50 18.75 -17.10
N PHE A 237 17.87 19.93 -17.60
CA PHE A 237 19.11 20.16 -18.31
C PHE A 237 19.76 21.43 -17.81
N VAL A 238 21.08 21.39 -17.67
CA VAL A 238 21.88 22.53 -17.27
C VAL A 238 22.52 23.13 -18.51
N VAL A 239 22.37 24.44 -18.70
CA VAL A 239 23.08 25.21 -19.71
C VAL A 239 24.52 25.38 -19.23
N ASP A 240 25.48 24.82 -19.97
CA ASP A 240 26.91 24.84 -19.61
C ASP A 240 27.61 26.12 -20.05
N GLY A 241 27.10 26.78 -21.09
CA GLY A 241 27.74 27.96 -21.65
C GLY A 241 27.15 28.39 -22.98
N VAL A 242 27.00 29.70 -23.15
CA VAL A 242 26.74 30.37 -24.42
C VAL A 242 27.92 31.28 -24.74
N GLU A 243 28.53 31.11 -25.91
CA GLU A 243 29.66 31.94 -26.33
C GLU A 243 29.40 32.65 -27.67
N MET A 244 29.66 33.95 -27.70
CA MET A 244 29.62 34.82 -28.87
C MET A 244 31.03 35.10 -29.38
N SER A 245 31.20 35.06 -30.70
CA SER A 245 32.48 35.38 -31.34
C SER A 245 32.35 36.61 -32.22
N ALA A 246 33.31 37.54 -32.04
CA ALA A 246 33.55 38.62 -32.98
C ALA A 246 34.41 38.07 -34.12
N TRP A 247 33.91 38.14 -35.36
CA TRP A 247 34.64 38.16 -36.64
C TRP A 247 34.40 36.96 -37.59
N PRO A 248 34.22 37.21 -38.91
CA PRO A 248 33.98 38.49 -39.58
C PRO A 248 32.55 39.02 -39.38
N ILE A 249 31.64 38.22 -38.82
CA ILE A 249 30.27 38.58 -38.47
C ILE A 249 30.02 38.10 -37.03
N ASP A 250 29.38 38.92 -36.21
CA ASP A 250 28.99 38.52 -34.85
C ASP A 250 28.10 37.27 -34.93
N HIS A 251 28.55 36.15 -34.37
CA HIS A 251 27.81 34.88 -34.39
C HIS A 251 27.95 34.16 -33.05
N CYS A 252 26.96 33.33 -32.73
CA CYS A 252 27.08 32.41 -31.62
C CYS A 252 28.03 31.28 -32.02
N SER A 253 29.14 31.16 -31.29
CA SER A 253 30.21 30.19 -31.54
C SER A 253 30.03 28.90 -30.73
N LYS A 254 29.25 28.94 -29.65
CA LYS A 254 28.97 27.78 -28.80
C LYS A 254 27.63 27.92 -28.09
N MET A 255 26.87 26.83 -28.09
CA MET A 255 25.78 26.59 -27.16
C MET A 255 25.97 25.19 -26.58
N ALA A 256 26.27 25.11 -25.29
CA ALA A 256 26.54 23.86 -24.60
C ALA A 256 25.53 23.64 -23.47
N PHE A 257 25.10 22.39 -23.32
CA PHE A 257 24.24 21.94 -22.23
C PHE A 257 24.40 20.43 -22.05
N HIS A 258 24.03 19.94 -20.87
CA HIS A 258 24.00 18.52 -20.56
C HIS A 258 22.70 18.14 -19.84
N ALA A 259 22.35 16.85 -19.94
CA ALA A 259 21.17 16.29 -19.29
C ALA A 259 21.48 15.95 -17.83
N GLY A 260 20.55 16.26 -16.94
CA GLY A 260 20.69 16.11 -15.50
C GLY A 260 21.70 17.07 -14.88
N PHE A 261 21.91 16.88 -13.58
CA PHE A 261 22.85 17.64 -12.77
C PHE A 261 24.18 16.90 -12.68
N LYS A 262 25.31 17.61 -12.71
CA LYS A 262 26.61 17.13 -12.19
C LYS A 262 26.68 17.32 -10.67
N ASP A 263 27.74 16.81 -10.06
CA ASP A 263 27.97 16.94 -8.62
C ASP A 263 28.00 18.43 -8.21
N GLY A 264 27.12 18.81 -7.27
CA GLY A 264 26.99 20.18 -6.77
C GLY A 264 26.06 21.09 -7.59
N GLU A 265 25.48 20.62 -8.70
CA GLU A 265 24.51 21.39 -9.52
C GLU A 265 23.05 21.13 -9.13
N GLU A 266 22.79 20.22 -8.17
CA GLU A 266 21.44 19.90 -7.74
C GLU A 266 20.74 21.12 -7.11
N PRO A 267 19.44 21.34 -7.39
CA PRO A 267 18.71 22.47 -6.86
C PRO A 267 18.63 22.42 -5.33
N THR A 268 18.79 23.58 -4.69
CA THR A 268 18.71 23.74 -3.23
C THR A 268 17.29 23.55 -2.67
N LYS A 269 16.27 23.75 -3.51
CA LYS A 269 14.88 23.40 -3.18
C LYS A 269 14.67 21.93 -3.55
N GLY A 270 14.18 21.15 -2.59
CA GLY A 270 13.99 19.70 -2.74
C GLY A 270 13.17 19.30 -3.97
N PRO A 271 13.22 18.01 -4.37
CA PRO A 271 12.78 17.57 -5.69
C PRO A 271 11.28 17.72 -5.92
N TRP A 272 10.44 17.66 -4.89
CA TRP A 272 8.99 17.82 -5.01
C TRP A 272 8.48 18.73 -3.90
N ILE A 273 7.73 19.77 -4.26
CA ILE A 273 7.22 20.78 -3.32
C ILE A 273 5.71 20.74 -3.34
N TYR A 274 5.09 20.55 -2.17
CA TYR A 274 3.62 20.58 -2.04
C TYR A 274 3.06 21.95 -2.44
N ASP A 275 2.05 21.95 -3.32
CA ASP A 275 1.35 23.14 -3.80
C ASP A 275 -0.07 23.19 -3.22
N PRO A 276 -0.29 23.90 -2.11
CA PRO A 276 -1.62 24.00 -1.50
C PRO A 276 -2.62 24.77 -2.37
N SER A 277 -2.16 25.59 -3.33
CA SER A 277 -3.04 26.39 -4.19
C SER A 277 -3.59 25.60 -5.38
N ALA A 278 -2.83 24.59 -5.83
CA ALA A 278 -3.26 23.64 -6.86
C ALA A 278 -3.94 22.39 -6.27
N SER A 279 -3.82 22.17 -4.96
CA SER A 279 -4.45 21.04 -4.25
C SER A 279 -5.91 21.32 -3.91
N SER A 280 -6.69 20.25 -3.73
CA SER A 280 -8.09 20.29 -3.33
C SER A 280 -8.41 19.16 -2.34
N ASP A 281 -9.66 19.07 -1.90
CA ASP A 281 -10.15 17.97 -1.06
C ASP A 281 -10.06 16.59 -1.74
N THR A 282 -9.85 16.54 -3.05
CA THR A 282 -9.81 15.31 -3.85
C THR A 282 -8.44 15.02 -4.48
N VAL A 283 -7.50 15.97 -4.45
CA VAL A 283 -6.17 15.78 -5.04
C VAL A 283 -5.11 16.60 -4.33
N ASN A 284 -3.99 15.95 -4.01
CA ASN A 284 -2.78 16.60 -3.51
C ASN A 284 -1.83 16.82 -4.68
N VAL A 285 -1.35 18.06 -4.85
CA VAL A 285 -0.46 18.44 -5.95
C VAL A 285 0.93 18.78 -5.41
N TYR A 286 1.95 18.24 -6.07
CA TYR A 286 3.35 18.53 -5.82
C TYR A 286 4.00 19.00 -7.11
N ASN A 287 4.77 20.08 -7.04
CA ASN A 287 5.42 20.69 -8.18
C ASN A 287 6.94 20.64 -8.03
N TYR A 288 7.60 20.47 -9.17
CA TYR A 288 9.01 20.67 -9.36
C TYR A 288 9.18 21.71 -10.45
N SER A 289 10.03 22.70 -10.21
CA SER A 289 10.39 23.68 -11.22
C SER A 289 11.88 23.93 -11.17
N TYR A 290 12.52 23.88 -12.33
CA TYR A 290 13.92 24.15 -12.51
C TYR A 290 14.12 25.06 -13.72
N ARG A 291 15.02 26.03 -13.58
CA ARG A 291 15.39 26.95 -14.64
C ARG A 291 16.90 27.09 -14.71
N SER A 292 17.46 26.82 -15.87
CA SER A 292 18.86 27.13 -16.21
C SER A 292 18.88 28.18 -17.30
N HIS A 293 19.77 29.14 -17.17
CA HIS A 293 19.92 30.21 -18.15
C HIS A 293 21.38 30.63 -18.19
N ASP A 294 21.88 30.79 -19.41
CA ASP A 294 23.12 31.48 -19.66
C ASP A 294 22.97 32.38 -20.88
N GLY A 295 23.75 33.45 -20.91
CA GLY A 295 23.73 34.40 -22.01
C GLY A 295 24.98 35.25 -22.02
N GLU A 296 25.38 35.61 -23.23
CA GLU A 296 26.51 36.49 -23.47
C GLU A 296 26.07 37.65 -24.35
N GLU A 297 26.42 38.86 -23.91
CA GLU A 297 26.30 40.08 -24.70
C GLU A 297 27.70 40.53 -25.12
N LEU A 298 27.98 40.40 -26.41
CA LEU A 298 29.26 40.86 -26.98
C LEU A 298 29.21 42.38 -27.26
N ARG A 299 28.05 42.87 -27.70
CA ARG A 299 27.75 44.29 -28.02
C ARG A 299 26.25 44.56 -27.84
N PRO A 300 25.79 45.83 -27.78
CA PRO A 300 24.36 46.15 -27.62
C PRO A 300 23.42 45.58 -28.71
N TRP A 301 23.97 45.20 -29.85
CA TRP A 301 23.25 44.57 -30.96
C TRP A 301 23.65 43.11 -31.21
N ALA A 302 24.53 42.53 -30.39
CA ALA A 302 25.06 41.18 -30.53
C ALA A 302 24.99 40.43 -29.19
N TYR A 303 23.97 39.59 -29.07
CA TYR A 303 23.63 38.83 -27.86
C TYR A 303 23.23 37.42 -28.24
N ALA A 304 23.63 36.44 -27.44
CA ALA A 304 23.05 35.11 -27.49
C ALA A 304 22.68 34.66 -26.08
N SER A 305 21.59 33.93 -25.97
CA SER A 305 21.23 33.24 -24.75
C SER A 305 20.58 31.91 -25.03
N MET A 306 20.68 31.06 -24.02
CA MET A 306 20.00 29.80 -23.94
C MET A 306 19.23 29.76 -22.63
N THR A 307 17.99 29.30 -22.69
CA THR A 307 17.14 29.10 -21.54
C THR A 307 16.67 27.66 -21.53
N HIS A 308 16.60 27.09 -20.34
CA HIS A 308 16.02 25.79 -20.10
C HIS A 308 15.10 25.86 -18.90
N GLU A 309 13.88 25.36 -19.06
CA GLU A 309 12.87 25.32 -18.01
C GLU A 309 12.25 23.94 -17.95
N THR A 310 12.29 23.31 -16.78
CA THR A 310 11.57 22.06 -16.47
C THR A 310 10.49 22.37 -15.47
N ASN A 311 9.27 21.92 -15.73
CA ASN A 311 8.17 21.97 -14.79
C ASN A 311 7.52 20.58 -14.74
N ASN A 312 7.63 19.90 -13.61
CA ASN A 312 6.97 18.62 -13.39
C ASN A 312 5.90 18.76 -12.30
N THR A 313 4.81 18.03 -12.46
CA THR A 313 3.67 18.03 -11.55
C THR A 313 3.31 16.59 -11.22
N LEU A 314 3.24 16.29 -9.93
CA LEU A 314 2.78 15.04 -9.36
C LEU A 314 1.43 15.30 -8.70
N LYS A 315 0.42 14.54 -9.10
CA LYS A 315 -0.93 14.58 -8.52
C LYS A 315 -1.24 13.24 -7.88
N ILE A 316 -1.64 13.28 -6.63
CA ILE A 316 -2.01 12.11 -5.85
C ILE A 316 -3.47 12.28 -5.45
N PRO A 317 -4.38 11.39 -5.91
CA PRO A 317 -5.79 11.49 -5.55
C PRO A 317 -5.96 11.26 -4.05
N VAL A 318 -7.00 11.86 -3.48
CA VAL A 318 -7.48 11.51 -2.15
C VAL A 318 -8.50 10.40 -2.30
N GLY A 319 -8.12 9.18 -1.92
CA GLY A 319 -8.95 7.98 -2.05
C GLY A 319 -8.89 7.31 -3.42
N LEU A 320 -9.89 6.47 -3.70
CA LEU A 320 -9.97 5.61 -4.87
C LEU A 320 -10.88 6.21 -5.95
N ASN A 321 -10.64 5.85 -7.21
CA ASN A 321 -11.56 6.14 -8.30
C ASN A 321 -12.78 5.19 -8.28
N GLN A 322 -13.71 5.38 -9.22
CA GLN A 322 -14.92 4.56 -9.37
C GLN A 322 -14.69 3.06 -9.64
N ASN A 323 -13.47 2.69 -10.04
CA ASN A 323 -13.04 1.30 -10.23
C ASN A 323 -12.23 0.80 -9.03
N GLY A 324 -12.24 1.54 -7.92
CA GLY A 324 -11.52 1.21 -6.70
C GLY A 324 -10.00 1.29 -6.82
N LYS A 325 -9.45 2.06 -7.76
CA LYS A 325 -7.99 2.19 -7.97
C LYS A 325 -7.49 3.57 -7.56
N CYS A 326 -6.29 3.63 -6.99
CA CYS A 326 -5.56 4.87 -6.79
C CYS A 326 -4.68 5.14 -8.02
N ILE A 327 -4.95 6.24 -8.74
CA ILE A 327 -4.19 6.63 -9.94
C ILE A 327 -3.38 7.88 -9.63
N ILE A 328 -2.08 7.71 -9.48
CA ILE A 328 -1.14 8.82 -9.32
C ILE A 328 -0.72 9.31 -10.71
N GLU A 329 -0.95 10.59 -10.99
CA GLU A 329 -0.54 11.20 -12.26
C GLU A 329 0.77 11.95 -12.07
N ILE A 330 1.74 11.72 -12.94
CA ILE A 330 2.99 12.47 -13.00
C ILE A 330 3.07 13.04 -14.40
N SER A 331 3.20 14.34 -14.52
CA SER A 331 3.38 15.00 -15.82
C SER A 331 4.55 15.94 -15.76
N GLY A 332 5.11 16.24 -16.93
CA GLY A 332 6.20 17.19 -17.03
C GLY A 332 6.23 17.90 -18.35
N LYS A 333 6.78 19.10 -18.32
CA LYS A 333 7.00 19.96 -19.47
C LYS A 333 8.41 20.53 -19.38
N THR A 334 9.18 20.29 -20.43
CA THR A 334 10.53 20.82 -20.58
C THR A 334 10.57 21.75 -21.79
N VAL A 335 11.04 22.97 -21.60
CA VAL A 335 11.18 23.99 -22.64
C VAL A 335 12.64 24.37 -22.75
N THR A 336 13.20 24.30 -23.95
CA THR A 336 14.55 24.79 -24.25
C THR A 336 14.47 25.86 -25.31
N GLY A 337 14.87 27.08 -24.95
CA GLY A 337 14.87 28.25 -25.80
C GLY A 337 16.28 28.70 -26.15
N ALA A 338 16.43 29.29 -27.33
CA ALA A 338 17.60 30.05 -27.72
C ALA A 338 17.15 31.37 -28.32
N ASP A 339 17.76 32.47 -27.86
CA ASP A 339 17.55 33.81 -28.39
C ASP A 339 18.90 34.39 -28.80
N ILE A 340 19.06 34.62 -30.10
CA ILE A 340 20.28 35.12 -30.72
C ILE A 340 19.93 36.37 -31.51
N LYS A 341 20.51 37.49 -31.11
CA LYS A 341 20.38 38.77 -31.79
C LYS A 341 21.74 39.20 -32.31
N THR A 342 21.77 39.62 -33.55
CA THR A 342 22.94 40.22 -34.21
C THR A 342 22.52 41.53 -34.88
N ALA A 343 23.47 42.28 -35.42
CA ALA A 343 23.15 43.53 -36.13
C ALA A 343 22.20 43.34 -37.32
N LEU A 344 22.18 42.13 -37.92
CA LEU A 344 21.45 41.85 -39.16
C LEU A 344 20.22 40.97 -38.93
N ASN A 345 20.26 40.09 -37.94
CA ASN A 345 19.24 39.06 -37.75
C ASN A 345 18.87 38.90 -36.27
N HIS A 346 17.61 38.55 -36.02
CA HIS A 346 17.12 38.10 -34.73
C HIS A 346 16.53 36.70 -34.89
N TYR A 347 17.00 35.76 -34.10
CA TYR A 347 16.56 34.39 -34.09
C TYR A 347 16.10 34.04 -32.68
N ASN A 348 14.84 33.64 -32.56
CA ASN A 348 14.28 33.16 -31.31
C ASN A 348 13.57 31.85 -31.58
N LYS A 349 14.03 30.75 -30.98
CA LYS A 349 13.38 29.45 -31.10
C LYS A 349 13.29 28.74 -29.76
N ALA A 350 12.16 28.07 -29.55
CA ALA A 350 11.91 27.25 -28.38
C ALA A 350 11.37 25.88 -28.77
N ARG A 351 11.91 24.84 -28.14
CA ARG A 351 11.45 23.46 -28.23
C ARG A 351 10.77 23.06 -26.94
N THR A 352 9.62 22.40 -27.06
CA THR A 352 8.85 21.90 -25.92
C THR A 352 8.74 20.38 -26.00
N ALA A 353 9.02 19.71 -24.89
CA ALA A 353 8.72 18.30 -24.70
C ALA A 353 7.77 18.16 -23.52
N SER A 354 6.71 17.37 -23.70
CA SER A 354 5.71 17.11 -22.66
C SER A 354 5.53 15.60 -22.46
N TRP A 355 5.38 15.17 -21.23
CA TRP A 355 5.21 13.75 -20.90
C TRP A 355 4.23 13.58 -19.75
N SER A 356 3.63 12.39 -19.66
CA SER A 356 2.72 12.01 -18.59
C SER A 356 2.81 10.52 -18.30
N VAL A 357 2.86 10.17 -17.03
CA VAL A 357 2.87 8.81 -16.50
C VAL A 357 1.73 8.68 -15.52
N GLU A 358 0.97 7.61 -15.64
CA GLU A 358 -0.02 7.22 -14.64
C GLU A 358 0.50 5.99 -13.92
N ILE A 359 0.58 6.05 -12.59
CA ILE A 359 0.87 4.90 -11.74
C ILE A 359 -0.47 4.49 -11.13
N THR A 360 -0.94 3.30 -11.52
CA THR A 360 -2.13 2.69 -10.97
C THR A 360 -1.73 1.74 -9.84
N MET A 361 -2.13 2.10 -8.63
CA MET A 361 -2.14 1.22 -7.48
C MET A 361 -3.53 0.58 -7.42
N ASP A 362 -3.56 -0.71 -7.69
CA ASP A 362 -4.76 -1.54 -7.68
C ASP A 362 -4.80 -2.37 -6.39
N GLY A 363 -5.77 -3.26 -6.26
CA GLY A 363 -5.94 -4.09 -5.07
C GLY A 363 -4.70 -4.91 -4.68
N VAL A 364 -4.64 -5.25 -3.39
CA VAL A 364 -3.67 -6.18 -2.82
C VAL A 364 -4.21 -7.60 -3.00
N ASP A 365 -3.47 -8.43 -3.74
CA ASP A 365 -3.78 -9.83 -3.99
C ASP A 365 -2.78 -10.70 -3.24
N HIS A 366 -3.27 -11.46 -2.24
CA HIS A 366 -2.43 -12.28 -1.36
C HIS A 366 -1.23 -11.51 -0.76
N GLY A 367 -1.45 -10.27 -0.32
CA GLY A 367 -0.41 -9.42 0.26
C GLY A 367 0.52 -8.73 -0.75
N LYS A 368 0.23 -8.83 -2.06
CA LYS A 368 0.98 -8.13 -3.12
C LYS A 368 0.16 -7.00 -3.70
N LEU A 369 0.63 -5.77 -3.51
CA LEU A 369 0.04 -4.60 -4.17
C LEU A 369 0.24 -4.72 -5.68
N LYS A 370 -0.85 -4.70 -6.46
CA LYS A 370 -0.79 -4.69 -7.92
C LYS A 370 -0.45 -3.29 -8.41
N ILE A 371 0.69 -3.15 -9.08
CA ILE A 371 1.15 -1.88 -9.65
C ILE A 371 1.21 -2.00 -11.16
N ALA A 372 0.53 -1.08 -11.84
CA ALA A 372 0.64 -0.89 -13.27
C ALA A 372 1.06 0.55 -13.56
N THR A 373 1.93 0.75 -14.55
CA THR A 373 2.24 2.10 -15.04
C THR A 373 1.85 2.22 -16.49
N ASN A 374 1.20 3.33 -16.84
CA ASN A 374 0.90 3.70 -18.21
C ASN A 374 1.72 4.94 -18.59
N TYR A 375 2.54 4.82 -19.63
CA TYR A 375 3.44 5.87 -20.05
C TYR A 375 2.97 6.49 -21.36
N THR A 376 2.79 7.81 -21.37
CA THR A 376 2.50 8.58 -22.57
C THR A 376 3.46 9.75 -22.69
N HIS A 377 3.95 10.02 -23.91
CA HIS A 377 4.77 11.19 -24.17
C HIS A 377 4.41 11.81 -25.51
N LYS A 378 4.56 13.13 -25.58
CA LYS A 378 4.33 13.90 -26.80
C LYS A 378 5.44 14.91 -26.99
N PHE A 379 5.98 14.92 -28.20
CA PHE A 379 6.92 15.94 -28.63
C PHE A 379 6.18 16.95 -29.50
N GLU A 380 6.24 18.22 -29.12
CA GLU A 380 5.71 19.31 -29.92
C GLU A 380 6.89 20.18 -30.39
N GLY A 381 7.17 20.13 -31.69
CA GLY A 381 8.26 20.89 -32.30
C GLY A 381 7.82 22.27 -32.80
N ASP A 382 8.48 23.31 -32.26
CA ASP A 382 8.48 24.73 -32.65
C ASP A 382 7.15 25.51 -32.65
N SER A 383 7.12 26.58 -31.84
CA SER A 383 6.32 27.77 -32.08
C SER A 383 7.25 28.98 -32.25
N SER A 384 7.50 29.41 -33.48
CA SER A 384 7.19 30.77 -33.97
C SER A 384 7.93 31.13 -35.28
N ALA A 385 7.40 32.18 -35.90
CA ALA A 385 7.69 32.71 -37.22
C ALA A 385 8.92 33.61 -37.22
N ASP A 386 10.02 33.13 -37.79
CA ASP A 386 10.84 33.88 -38.76
C ASP A 386 11.96 32.95 -39.20
N GLU A 387 11.68 32.24 -40.30
CA GLU A 387 12.58 31.26 -40.90
C GLU A 387 13.65 31.93 -41.79
N GLN A 388 14.19 33.09 -41.36
CA GLN A 388 15.42 33.57 -41.97
C GLN A 388 16.57 32.72 -41.44
N ALA A 389 16.88 31.67 -42.20
CA ALA A 389 17.94 30.72 -41.95
C ALA A 389 19.28 31.44 -41.72
N TYR A 390 19.66 31.58 -40.46
CA TYR A 390 21.01 31.99 -40.11
C TYR A 390 21.95 30.81 -40.42
N PRO A 391 23.05 30.98 -41.16
CA PRO A 391 23.89 29.88 -41.66
C PRO A 391 24.96 29.37 -40.66
N GLY A 392 24.78 29.62 -39.35
CA GLY A 392 25.68 29.13 -38.29
C GLY A 392 25.37 27.70 -37.88
N ASP A 393 26.36 26.99 -37.33
CA ASP A 393 26.28 25.56 -37.03
C ASP A 393 25.34 25.25 -35.84
N TYR A 394 24.03 25.19 -36.10
CA TYR A 394 22.97 24.90 -35.12
C TYR A 394 22.86 23.42 -34.72
N GLU A 395 23.89 22.61 -35.00
CA GLU A 395 24.01 21.22 -34.55
C GLU A 395 23.76 21.09 -33.03
N GLY A 396 24.09 22.12 -32.23
CA GLY A 396 23.80 22.16 -30.79
C GLY A 396 22.31 22.07 -30.43
N LEU A 397 21.43 22.85 -31.07
CA LEU A 397 19.98 22.82 -30.81
C LEU A 397 19.28 21.62 -31.47
N LYS A 398 19.77 21.16 -32.62
CA LYS A 398 19.34 19.89 -33.23
C LYS A 398 19.68 18.72 -32.31
N GLY A 399 20.88 18.70 -31.75
CA GLY A 399 21.34 17.75 -30.75
C GLY A 399 20.56 17.83 -29.44
N ALA A 400 20.07 19.02 -29.04
CA ALA A 400 19.23 19.18 -27.86
C ALA A 400 17.92 18.41 -27.97
N SER A 401 17.24 18.52 -29.10
CA SER A 401 15.97 17.81 -29.32
C SER A 401 16.17 16.29 -29.29
N ALA A 402 17.24 15.79 -29.94
CA ALA A 402 17.58 14.37 -29.92
C ALA A 402 17.97 13.88 -28.52
N LYS A 403 18.72 14.68 -27.74
CA LYS A 403 19.08 14.36 -26.35
C LYS A 403 17.86 14.37 -25.42
N ILE A 404 16.95 15.32 -25.57
CA ILE A 404 15.68 15.36 -24.83
C ILE A 404 14.84 14.12 -25.16
N GLN A 405 14.77 13.75 -26.43
CA GLN A 405 14.06 12.56 -26.86
C GLN A 405 14.70 11.27 -26.31
N ASP A 406 16.02 11.13 -26.39
CA ASP A 406 16.75 9.98 -25.87
C ASP A 406 16.55 9.78 -24.36
N VAL A 407 16.62 10.85 -23.56
CA VAL A 407 16.44 10.76 -22.11
C VAL A 407 14.99 10.42 -21.73
N LEU A 408 14.00 11.02 -22.37
CA LEU A 408 12.59 10.68 -22.14
C LEU A 408 12.26 9.24 -22.58
N THR A 409 12.85 8.76 -23.68
CA THR A 409 12.69 7.36 -24.14
C THR A 409 13.35 6.37 -23.17
N LYS A 410 14.49 6.72 -22.56
CA LYS A 410 15.13 5.89 -21.54
C LYS A 410 14.31 5.84 -20.25
N LEU A 411 13.66 6.94 -19.88
CA LEU A 411 12.74 6.98 -18.73
C LEU A 411 11.50 6.11 -18.94
N SER A 412 10.99 6.01 -20.17
CA SER A 412 9.79 5.23 -20.50
C SER A 412 10.00 3.72 -20.58
N THR A 413 11.24 3.26 -20.71
CA THR A 413 11.57 1.86 -21.06
C THR A 413 11.92 0.96 -19.86
N GLY A 414 11.65 1.39 -18.63
CA GLY A 414 11.38 0.43 -17.54
C GLY A 414 12.15 0.57 -16.24
N SER A 415 12.97 1.59 -15.99
CA SER A 415 13.63 1.72 -14.68
C SER A 415 12.64 2.12 -13.58
N THR A 416 11.84 3.17 -13.78
CA THR A 416 10.93 3.68 -12.74
C THR A 416 9.81 2.71 -12.38
N GLU A 417 9.19 2.06 -13.37
CA GLU A 417 8.17 1.03 -13.12
C GLU A 417 8.75 -0.16 -12.37
N LYS A 418 9.91 -0.66 -12.81
CA LYS A 418 10.60 -1.77 -12.17
C LYS A 418 11.00 -1.42 -10.73
N ASP A 419 11.56 -0.24 -10.52
CA ASP A 419 11.97 0.23 -9.19
C ASP A 419 10.77 0.36 -8.24
N MET A 420 9.61 0.81 -8.76
CA MET A 420 8.36 0.86 -8.00
C MET A 420 7.83 -0.52 -7.67
N LYS A 421 7.81 -1.44 -8.64
CA LYS A 421 7.40 -2.83 -8.44
C LYS A 421 8.29 -3.53 -7.43
N GLU A 422 9.62 -3.47 -7.60
CA GLU A 422 10.58 -4.10 -6.69
C GLU A 422 10.46 -3.61 -5.24
N ALA A 423 10.10 -2.34 -5.06
CA ALA A 423 10.03 -1.75 -3.73
C ALA A 423 8.67 -1.91 -3.04
N LEU A 424 7.57 -2.07 -3.79
CA LEU A 424 6.21 -2.13 -3.24
C LEU A 424 5.55 -3.51 -3.38
N GLU A 425 5.88 -4.29 -4.40
CA GLU A 425 5.32 -5.64 -4.55
C GLU A 425 5.85 -6.55 -3.44
N GLY A 426 4.94 -7.14 -2.67
CA GLY A 426 5.27 -8.02 -1.54
C GLY A 426 5.78 -7.31 -0.29
N SER A 427 5.94 -5.97 -0.31
CA SER A 427 6.38 -5.20 0.86
C SER A 427 5.36 -5.16 2.00
N TRP A 428 4.12 -5.57 1.73
CA TRP A 428 2.96 -5.37 2.59
C TRP A 428 2.39 -6.67 3.17
N ALA A 429 2.96 -7.83 2.82
CA ALA A 429 2.52 -9.14 3.28
C ALA A 429 3.01 -9.44 4.73
N PHE A 430 2.54 -8.67 5.71
CA PHE A 430 2.86 -8.85 7.14
C PHE A 430 1.71 -9.35 7.99
N VAL A 431 0.58 -9.65 7.36
CA VAL A 431 -0.54 -10.33 7.98
C VAL A 431 -0.74 -11.62 7.21
N PHE A 432 -0.34 -12.72 7.83
CA PHE A 432 -0.38 -14.06 7.24
C PHE A 432 -1.63 -14.77 7.76
N ALA A 433 -2.47 -15.30 6.88
CA ALA A 433 -3.62 -16.11 7.27
C ALA A 433 -3.20 -17.30 8.15
N GLY A 434 -3.99 -17.62 9.17
CA GLY A 434 -3.81 -18.77 10.05
C GLY A 434 -4.32 -20.08 9.43
N ALA A 435 -4.91 -20.94 10.27
CA ALA A 435 -5.44 -22.23 9.83
C ALA A 435 -6.85 -22.15 9.21
N ALA A 436 -7.41 -20.95 9.03
CA ALA A 436 -8.78 -20.71 8.58
C ALA A 436 -8.86 -19.81 7.33
N ASP A 437 -9.98 -19.92 6.60
CA ASP A 437 -10.34 -19.27 5.33
C ASP A 437 -10.39 -17.72 5.34
N PHE A 438 -9.85 -17.05 6.36
CA PHE A 438 -9.68 -15.60 6.36
C PHE A 438 -8.46 -15.24 5.49
N LEU A 439 -8.69 -15.21 4.19
CA LEU A 439 -7.74 -14.69 3.21
C LEU A 439 -8.16 -13.27 2.86
N PHE A 440 -7.24 -12.32 2.97
CA PHE A 440 -7.37 -11.06 2.22
C PHE A 440 -7.25 -11.41 0.74
N SER A 441 -8.38 -11.58 0.06
CA SER A 441 -8.39 -11.91 -1.36
C SER A 441 -8.16 -10.64 -2.18
N GLU A 442 -8.86 -9.56 -1.82
CA GLU A 442 -8.74 -8.24 -2.45
C GLU A 442 -8.85 -7.13 -1.41
N ALA A 443 -7.77 -6.36 -1.19
CA ALA A 443 -7.81 -5.16 -0.34
C ALA A 443 -7.47 -3.89 -1.13
N ALA A 444 -8.18 -2.79 -0.86
CA ALA A 444 -7.87 -1.51 -1.49
C ALA A 444 -6.65 -0.83 -0.82
N PHE A 445 -5.90 -0.07 -1.62
CA PHE A 445 -4.77 0.74 -1.15
C PHE A 445 -5.18 2.20 -1.02
N ASN A 446 -5.08 2.76 0.19
CA ASN A 446 -5.45 4.14 0.49
C ASN A 446 -4.24 4.95 1.00
#